data_AF-T1EXZ7-F1
#
_entry.id   AF-T1EXZ7-F1
#
_cell.length_a   1.000
_cell.length_b   1.000
_cell.length_c   1.000
_cell.angle_alpha   90.00
_cell.angle_beta   90.00
_cell.angle_gamma   90.00
#
_symmetry.space_group_name_H-M   'P 1'
#
loop_
_entity.id
_entity.type
_entity.pdbx_description
1 polymer ?
#
loop_
_entity_poly.entity_id
_entity_poly.type
_entity_poly.pdbx_seq_one_letter_code
_entity_poly.pdbx_strand_id
1 'polypeptide(L)'
;MSSSTARWLTKANRILRLYMSREVASEPLRRVTHFILNFYGPSWFKIKSNSPCRNGATNFFYLVQLFREFDALDQAVVRPVLKNNCYFAHAENILLAAPDVPCHSQAIKDVSAASCKVYRRKSRHGMVLQSKKSKLEIPKIDSKKDFINS
;
A
#
# COMPACT_ATOMS: atom_id res chain seq x y z
N MET A 1 9.76 19.47 2.04
CA MET A 1 8.49 19.08 1.36
C MET A 1 8.80 18.87 -0.12
N SER A 2 8.84 17.64 -0.64
CA SER A 2 9.05 17.40 -2.08
C SER A 2 7.72 17.17 -2.80
N SER A 3 7.56 17.80 -3.96
CA SER A 3 6.32 17.91 -4.74
C SER A 3 5.89 16.63 -5.48
N SER A 4 6.46 15.47 -5.15
CA SER A 4 6.14 14.18 -5.77
C SER A 4 4.95 13.42 -5.13
N THR A 5 4.39 13.94 -4.03
CA THR A 5 3.51 13.17 -3.13
C THR A 5 2.01 13.18 -3.50
N ALA A 6 1.58 13.93 -4.53
CA ALA A 6 0.14 14.08 -4.85
C ALA A 6 -0.19 14.05 -6.36
N ARG A 7 0.56 13.29 -7.18
CA ARG A 7 0.27 13.15 -8.63
C ARG A 7 -1.16 12.69 -8.92
N TRP A 8 -1.73 11.86 -8.06
CA TRP A 8 -3.11 11.40 -8.18
C TRP A 8 -4.10 12.57 -8.06
N LEU A 9 -3.83 13.57 -7.21
CA LEU A 9 -4.72 14.69 -6.95
C LEU A 9 -4.87 15.57 -8.19
N THR A 10 -3.78 15.77 -8.94
CA THR A 10 -3.84 16.45 -10.24
C THR A 10 -4.74 15.70 -11.23
N LYS A 11 -4.66 14.37 -11.27
CA LYS A 11 -5.51 13.54 -12.15
C LYS A 11 -6.96 13.55 -11.68
N ALA A 12 -7.21 13.44 -10.39
CA ALA A 12 -8.53 13.53 -9.78
C ALA A 12 -9.18 14.88 -10.08
N ASN A 13 -8.47 15.99 -9.87
CA ASN A 13 -8.96 17.34 -10.17
C ASN A 13 -9.32 17.52 -11.66
N ARG A 14 -8.53 16.93 -12.58
CA ARG A 14 -8.86 16.95 -14.01
C ARG A 14 -10.16 16.18 -14.32
N ILE A 15 -10.36 15.02 -13.69
CA ILE A 15 -11.59 14.21 -13.84
C ILE A 15 -12.80 14.95 -13.27
N LEU A 16 -12.67 15.54 -12.07
CA LEU A 16 -13.74 16.31 -11.44
C LEU A 16 -14.12 17.54 -12.27
N ARG A 17 -13.14 18.27 -12.82
CA ARG A 17 -13.42 19.37 -13.75
C ARG A 17 -14.15 18.88 -15.00
N LEU A 18 -13.71 17.77 -15.60
CA LEU A 18 -14.39 17.17 -16.74
C LEU A 18 -15.85 16.79 -16.42
N TYR A 19 -16.10 16.25 -15.23
CA TYR A 19 -17.44 15.93 -14.75
C TYR A 19 -18.32 17.19 -14.66
N MET A 20 -17.81 18.26 -14.05
CA MET A 20 -18.54 19.53 -13.90
C MET A 20 -18.76 20.28 -15.23
N SER A 21 -17.91 20.07 -16.23
CA SER A 21 -18.04 20.70 -17.55
C SER A 21 -19.04 20.02 -18.49
N ARG A 22 -19.65 18.90 -18.08
CA ARG A 22 -20.60 18.14 -18.90
C ARG A 22 -22.01 18.34 -18.34
N GLU A 23 -22.95 18.75 -19.20
CA GLU A 23 -24.37 18.87 -18.80
C GLU A 23 -24.98 17.50 -18.45
N VAL A 24 -24.62 16.45 -19.20
CA VAL A 24 -24.97 15.05 -18.92
C VAL A 24 -23.69 14.23 -18.79
N ALA A 25 -23.43 13.73 -17.58
CA ALA A 25 -22.28 12.89 -17.31
C ALA A 25 -22.53 11.44 -17.77
N SER A 26 -21.55 10.83 -18.44
CA SER A 26 -21.61 9.41 -18.77
C SER A 26 -21.51 8.56 -17.51
N GLU A 27 -22.18 7.40 -17.49
CA GLU A 27 -22.15 6.47 -16.35
C GLU A 27 -20.72 6.12 -15.86
N PRO A 28 -19.74 5.82 -16.74
CA PRO A 28 -18.37 5.56 -16.30
C PRO A 28 -17.72 6.77 -15.62
N LEU A 29 -17.99 7.98 -16.12
CA LEU A 29 -17.44 9.21 -15.54
C LEU A 29 -18.06 9.46 -14.16
N ARG A 30 -19.37 9.25 -14.01
CA ARG A 30 -20.07 9.34 -12.72
C ARG A 30 -19.50 8.34 -11.71
N ARG A 31 -19.31 7.08 -12.11
CA ARG A 31 -18.75 6.03 -11.25
C ARG A 31 -17.32 6.33 -10.79
N VAL A 32 -16.45 6.80 -11.68
CA VAL A 32 -15.07 7.18 -11.29
C VAL A 32 -15.07 8.39 -10.35
N THR A 33 -15.90 9.39 -10.62
CA THR A 33 -16.05 10.56 -9.74
C THR A 33 -16.55 10.14 -8.35
N HIS A 34 -17.57 9.29 -8.29
CA HIS A 34 -18.10 8.73 -7.05
C HIS A 34 -17.01 7.98 -6.26
N PHE A 35 -16.24 7.13 -6.93
CA PHE A 35 -15.12 6.41 -6.31
C PHE A 35 -14.04 7.36 -5.76
N ILE A 36 -13.66 8.40 -6.50
CA ILE A 36 -12.65 9.38 -6.08
C ILE A 36 -13.11 10.11 -4.81
N LEU A 37 -14.37 10.57 -4.79
CA LEU A 37 -14.91 11.40 -3.72
C LEU A 37 -15.20 10.58 -2.46
N ASN A 38 -15.75 9.38 -2.60
CA ASN A 38 -16.25 8.61 -1.46
C ASN A 38 -15.27 7.57 -0.91
N PHE A 39 -14.26 7.17 -1.69
CA PHE A 39 -13.27 6.20 -1.23
C PHE A 39 -11.86 6.70 -1.35
N TYR A 40 -11.36 6.96 -2.56
CA TYR A 40 -9.92 7.21 -2.74
C TYR A 40 -9.44 8.46 -2.00
N GLY A 41 -10.17 9.58 -2.13
CA GLY A 41 -9.84 10.84 -1.46
C GLY A 41 -9.83 10.70 0.06
N PRO A 42 -10.96 10.33 0.70
CA PRO A 42 -11.04 10.16 2.15
C PRO A 42 -10.00 9.16 2.69
N SER A 43 -9.81 8.04 1.99
CA SER A 43 -8.80 7.03 2.32
C SER A 43 -7.39 7.61 2.33
N TRP A 44 -7.02 8.35 1.27
CA TRP A 44 -5.68 8.93 1.15
C TRP A 44 -5.43 9.97 2.24
N PHE A 45 -6.40 10.85 2.51
CA PHE A 45 -6.27 11.83 3.59
C PHE A 45 -6.15 11.15 4.96
N LYS A 46 -6.98 10.15 5.25
CA LYS A 46 -6.93 9.39 6.51
C LYS A 46 -5.54 8.76 6.74
N ILE A 47 -5.02 8.08 5.72
CA ILE A 47 -3.70 7.42 5.78
C ILE A 47 -2.58 8.46 5.93
N LYS A 48 -2.64 9.59 5.21
CA LYS A 48 -1.61 10.63 5.33
C LYS A 48 -1.61 11.31 6.69
N SER A 49 -2.79 11.64 7.22
CA SER A 49 -2.91 12.24 8.55
C SER A 49 -2.56 11.24 9.66
N ASN A 50 -2.77 9.94 9.45
CA ASN A 50 -2.44 8.87 10.40
C ASN A 50 -1.36 7.93 9.85
N SER A 51 -0.25 8.50 9.37
CA SER A 51 0.81 7.77 8.65
C SER A 51 1.63 6.73 9.43
N PRO A 52 1.76 6.77 10.77
CA PRO A 52 2.51 5.74 11.49
C PRO A 52 1.94 4.34 11.30
N CYS A 53 2.81 3.33 11.17
CA CYS A 53 2.41 1.93 10.96
C CYS A 53 1.48 1.39 12.07
N ARG A 54 1.67 1.84 13.31
CA ARG A 54 0.79 1.53 14.45
C ARG A 54 -0.68 1.89 14.23
N ASN A 55 -0.95 2.88 13.38
CA ASN A 55 -2.31 3.31 13.01
C ASN A 55 -2.83 2.55 11.78
N GLY A 56 -2.06 1.62 11.22
CA GLY A 56 -2.40 0.87 10.01
C GLY A 56 -3.68 0.07 10.13
N ALA A 57 -3.90 -0.62 11.25
CA ALA A 57 -5.15 -1.33 11.53
C ALA A 57 -6.36 -0.38 11.58
N THR A 58 -6.23 0.76 12.25
CA THR A 58 -7.26 1.81 12.30
C THR A 58 -7.57 2.39 10.92
N ASN A 59 -6.54 2.65 10.12
CA ASN A 59 -6.70 3.13 8.75
C ASN A 59 -7.38 2.07 7.88
N PHE A 60 -6.96 0.81 7.98
CA PHE A 60 -7.54 -0.30 7.22
C PHE A 60 -9.02 -0.52 7.59
N PHE A 61 -9.35 -0.47 8.88
CA PHE A 61 -10.73 -0.55 9.35
C PHE A 61 -11.59 0.55 8.73
N TYR A 62 -11.09 1.79 8.69
CA TYR A 62 -11.77 2.90 8.01
C TYR A 62 -12.00 2.62 6.51
N LEU A 63 -11.01 2.03 5.80
CA LEU A 63 -11.22 1.61 4.40
C LEU A 63 -12.33 0.57 4.28
N VAL A 64 -12.41 -0.39 5.20
CA VAL A 64 -13.46 -1.42 5.22
C VAL A 64 -14.83 -0.78 5.46
N GLN A 65 -14.92 0.23 6.33
CA GLN A 65 -16.16 0.98 6.53
C GLN A 65 -16.60 1.68 5.24
N LEU A 66 -15.71 2.43 4.57
CA LEU A 66 -16.04 3.08 3.30
C LEU A 66 -16.43 2.07 2.21
N PHE A 67 -15.79 0.90 2.18
CA PHE A 67 -16.10 -0.16 1.23
C PHE A 67 -17.53 -0.71 1.39
N ARG A 68 -18.03 -0.77 2.64
CA ARG A 68 -19.38 -1.28 2.92
C ARG A 68 -20.49 -0.38 2.40
N GLU A 69 -20.21 0.91 2.23
CA GLU A 69 -21.16 1.90 1.70
C GLU A 69 -21.29 1.84 0.17
N PHE A 70 -20.46 1.06 -0.53
CA PHE A 70 -20.54 0.93 -1.99
C PHE A 70 -21.49 -0.15 -2.47
N ASP A 71 -22.01 0.04 -3.68
CA ASP A 71 -22.75 -0.98 -4.43
C ASP A 71 -21.84 -2.15 -4.86
N ALA A 72 -22.46 -3.32 -5.14
CA ALA A 72 -21.74 -4.55 -5.47
C ALA A 72 -20.77 -4.41 -6.66
N LEU A 73 -21.12 -3.62 -7.67
CA LEU A 73 -20.26 -3.38 -8.84
C LEU A 73 -19.01 -2.57 -8.47
N ASP A 74 -19.16 -1.54 -7.63
CA ASP A 74 -18.03 -0.71 -7.19
C ASP A 74 -17.18 -1.46 -6.17
N GLN A 75 -17.81 -2.25 -5.30
CA GLN A 75 -17.12 -3.18 -4.41
C GLN A 75 -16.23 -4.16 -5.18
N ALA A 76 -16.66 -4.67 -6.33
CA ALA A 76 -15.84 -5.59 -7.12
C ALA A 76 -14.49 -4.97 -7.54
N VAL A 77 -14.47 -3.66 -7.81
CA VAL A 77 -13.27 -2.90 -8.16
C VAL A 77 -12.36 -2.66 -6.95
N VAL A 78 -12.95 -2.39 -5.77
CA VAL A 78 -12.21 -2.04 -4.55
C VAL A 78 -11.73 -3.26 -3.77
N ARG A 79 -12.45 -4.37 -3.85
CA ARG A 79 -12.14 -5.64 -3.17
C ARG A 79 -10.68 -6.09 -3.33
N PRO A 80 -10.04 -6.08 -4.51
CA PRO A 80 -8.62 -6.44 -4.62
C PRO A 80 -7.70 -5.50 -3.82
N VAL A 81 -8.03 -4.21 -3.71
CA VAL A 81 -7.25 -3.25 -2.92
C VAL A 81 -7.30 -3.64 -1.43
N LEU A 82 -8.48 -3.98 -0.91
CA LEU A 82 -8.61 -4.43 0.47
C LEU A 82 -7.91 -5.77 0.71
N LYS A 83 -8.02 -6.72 -0.23
CA LYS A 83 -7.31 -8.01 -0.13
C LYS A 83 -5.80 -7.82 -0.08
N ASN A 84 -5.23 -6.96 -0.91
CA ASN A 84 -3.79 -6.70 -0.92
C ASN A 84 -3.30 -6.00 0.35
N ASN A 85 -4.18 -5.31 1.07
CA ASN A 85 -3.87 -4.60 2.31
C ASN A 85 -4.42 -5.31 3.56
N CYS A 86 -4.98 -6.52 3.42
CA CYS A 86 -5.63 -7.23 4.53
C CYS A 86 -4.67 -7.62 5.64
N TYR A 87 -3.35 -7.54 5.37
CA TYR A 87 -2.35 -7.82 6.37
C TYR A 87 -2.58 -7.03 7.66
N PHE A 88 -3.06 -5.78 7.57
CA PHE A 88 -3.38 -4.90 8.72
C PHE A 88 -4.55 -5.38 9.59
N ALA A 89 -5.36 -6.32 9.10
CA ALA A 89 -6.45 -6.94 9.87
C ALA A 89 -5.99 -8.16 10.67
N HIS A 90 -4.77 -8.67 10.47
CA HIS A 90 -4.26 -9.78 11.26
C HIS A 90 -4.01 -9.38 12.72
N ALA A 91 -4.29 -10.31 13.64
CA ALA A 91 -4.08 -10.14 15.06
C ALA A 91 -2.61 -9.81 15.43
N GLU A 92 -1.65 -10.26 14.61
CA GLU A 92 -0.23 -9.98 14.78
C GLU A 92 0.10 -8.47 14.72
N ASN A 93 -0.73 -7.64 14.09
CA ASN A 93 -0.50 -6.18 14.07
C ASN A 93 -0.75 -5.51 15.42
N ILE A 94 -1.34 -6.20 16.41
CA ILE A 94 -1.42 -5.68 17.78
C ILE A 94 0.00 -5.40 18.30
N LEU A 95 1.00 -6.18 17.87
CA LEU A 95 2.40 -5.95 18.22
C LEU A 95 2.94 -4.62 17.65
N LEU A 96 2.42 -4.17 16.50
CA LEU A 96 2.77 -2.88 15.90
C LEU A 96 2.12 -1.70 16.62
N ALA A 97 1.05 -1.93 17.39
CA ALA A 97 0.38 -0.91 18.19
C ALA A 97 1.12 -0.57 19.48
N ALA A 98 2.12 -1.37 19.87
CA ALA A 98 2.94 -1.10 21.04
C ALA A 98 3.70 0.24 20.90
N PRO A 99 3.77 1.06 21.96
CA PRO A 99 4.30 2.42 21.89
C PRO A 99 5.80 2.50 21.53
N ASP A 100 6.55 1.41 21.67
CA ASP A 100 8.00 1.35 21.45
C ASP A 100 8.43 0.76 20.11
N VAL A 101 7.53 0.61 19.13
CA VAL A 101 7.95 0.18 17.79
C VAL A 101 8.42 1.41 16.99
N PRO A 102 9.72 1.58 16.72
CA PRO A 102 10.20 2.71 15.94
C PRO A 102 9.69 2.61 14.49
N CYS A 103 9.69 3.74 13.78
CA CYS A 103 9.13 3.92 12.44
C CYS A 103 9.34 2.71 11.49
N HIS A 104 8.43 2.45 10.54
CA HIS A 104 8.40 1.26 9.66
C HIS A 104 9.77 0.68 9.24
N SER A 105 10.73 1.54 8.88
CA SER A 105 12.10 1.14 8.51
C SER A 105 12.93 0.57 9.66
N GLN A 106 12.73 1.07 10.87
CA GLN A 106 13.42 0.65 12.08
C GLN A 106 12.75 -0.60 12.68
N ALA A 107 11.42 -0.71 12.65
CA ALA A 107 10.72 -1.96 13.01
C ALA A 107 11.23 -3.18 12.22
N ILE A 108 11.42 -3.04 10.89
CA ILE A 108 11.99 -4.11 10.04
C ILE A 108 13.44 -4.43 10.44
N LYS A 109 14.26 -3.41 10.74
CA LYS A 109 15.65 -3.60 11.18
C LYS A 109 15.71 -4.28 12.55
N ASP A 110 14.80 -3.94 13.44
CA ASP A 110 14.75 -4.47 14.80
C ASP A 110 14.19 -5.88 14.82
N VAL A 111 13.18 -6.21 14.00
CA VAL A 111 12.75 -7.59 13.76
C VAL A 111 13.87 -8.41 13.13
N SER A 112 14.63 -7.84 12.19
CA SER A 112 15.81 -8.50 11.60
C SER A 112 16.93 -8.69 12.61
N ALA A 113 17.14 -7.73 13.51
CA ALA A 113 18.15 -7.78 14.57
C ALA A 113 17.76 -8.75 15.70
N ALA A 114 16.50 -8.75 16.12
CA ALA A 114 15.93 -9.71 17.06
C ALA A 114 15.95 -11.13 16.49
N SER A 115 15.58 -11.31 15.22
CA SER A 115 15.72 -12.58 14.51
C SER A 115 17.17 -13.05 14.45
N CYS A 116 18.14 -12.15 14.22
CA CYS A 116 19.57 -12.46 14.31
C CYS A 116 20.04 -12.87 15.72
N LYS A 117 19.35 -12.41 16.76
CA LYS A 117 19.66 -12.70 18.17
C LYS A 117 19.09 -14.06 18.61
N VAL A 118 17.89 -14.41 18.12
CA VAL A 118 17.21 -15.69 18.41
C VAL A 118 17.79 -16.83 17.56
N TYR A 119 17.94 -16.64 16.25
CA TYR A 119 18.59 -17.61 15.37
C TYR A 119 20.11 -17.41 15.40
N ARG A 120 20.78 -18.11 16.33
CA ARG A 120 22.25 -18.12 16.46
C ARG A 120 22.94 -18.28 15.09
N ARG A 121 24.06 -17.57 14.90
CA ARG A 121 24.87 -17.40 13.65
C ARG A 121 24.94 -18.60 12.68
N LYS A 122 24.87 -19.85 13.17
CA LYS A 122 25.01 -21.06 12.35
C LYS A 122 23.81 -21.34 11.41
N SER A 123 22.56 -21.01 11.77
CA SER A 123 21.42 -21.22 10.85
C SER A 123 21.32 -20.15 9.75
N ARG A 124 21.96 -18.98 9.94
CA ARG A 124 22.04 -17.91 8.93
C ARG A 124 22.92 -18.27 7.73
N HIS A 125 23.90 -19.16 7.89
CA HIS A 125 24.82 -19.47 6.80
C HIS A 125 24.09 -20.05 5.58
N GLY A 126 23.18 -21.01 5.80
CA GLY A 126 22.38 -21.58 4.72
C GLY A 126 21.51 -20.53 4.02
N MET A 127 20.84 -19.68 4.78
CA MET A 127 19.91 -18.67 4.24
C MET A 127 20.63 -17.52 3.49
N VAL A 128 21.78 -17.07 4.01
CA VAL A 128 22.64 -16.08 3.35
C VAL A 128 23.28 -16.67 2.09
N LEU A 129 23.69 -17.93 2.11
CA LEU A 129 24.20 -18.62 0.92
C LEU A 129 23.09 -18.80 -0.13
N GLN A 130 21.87 -19.15 0.28
CA GLN A 130 20.71 -19.26 -0.61
C GLN A 130 20.39 -17.91 -1.27
N SER A 131 20.43 -16.82 -0.48
CA SER A 131 20.15 -15.45 -0.96
C SER A 131 21.28 -14.87 -1.82
N LYS A 132 22.54 -15.27 -1.56
CA LYS A 132 23.69 -14.93 -2.41
C LYS A 132 23.64 -15.72 -3.72
N LYS A 133 23.31 -17.01 -3.65
CA LYS A 133 23.17 -17.88 -4.82
C LYS A 133 22.03 -17.44 -5.71
N SER A 134 20.86 -17.11 -5.13
CA SER A 134 19.74 -16.57 -5.89
C SER A 134 20.07 -15.23 -6.53
N LYS A 135 20.83 -14.34 -5.86
CA LYS A 135 21.30 -13.08 -6.45
C LYS A 135 22.30 -13.27 -7.60
N LEU A 136 23.07 -14.36 -7.60
CA LEU A 136 23.99 -14.70 -8.68
C LEU A 136 23.26 -15.35 -9.86
N GLU A 137 22.16 -16.05 -9.61
CA GLU A 137 21.30 -16.67 -10.63
C GLU A 137 20.36 -15.68 -11.32
N ILE A 138 20.06 -14.54 -10.68
CA ILE A 138 19.26 -13.48 -11.29
C ILE A 138 20.12 -12.70 -12.29
N PRO A 139 19.77 -12.65 -13.59
CA PRO A 139 20.52 -11.89 -14.57
C PRO A 139 20.52 -10.41 -14.20
N LYS A 140 21.69 -9.78 -14.31
CA LYS A 140 21.86 -8.38 -13.94
C LYS A 140 21.35 -7.50 -15.08
N ILE A 141 20.19 -6.90 -14.87
CA ILE A 141 19.51 -6.04 -15.84
C ILE A 141 19.88 -4.60 -15.50
N ASP A 142 20.89 -4.07 -16.19
CA ASP A 142 21.44 -2.74 -15.91
C ASP A 142 20.67 -1.63 -16.68
N SER A 143 19.89 -1.98 -17.72
CA SER A 143 19.02 -1.05 -18.44
C SER A 143 17.65 -1.65 -18.82
N LYS A 144 16.64 -0.78 -19.00
CA LYS A 144 15.26 -1.17 -19.34
C LYS A 144 15.16 -1.93 -20.67
N LYS A 145 16.13 -1.76 -21.58
CA LYS A 145 16.20 -2.50 -22.85
C LYS A 145 16.60 -3.98 -22.63
N ASP A 146 17.37 -4.25 -21.59
CA ASP A 146 17.85 -5.60 -21.26
C ASP A 146 16.74 -6.48 -20.67
N PHE A 147 15.67 -5.86 -20.15
CA PHE A 147 14.48 -6.56 -19.65
C PHE A 147 13.54 -7.02 -20.78
N ILE A 148 13.55 -6.34 -21.94
CA ILE A 148 12.60 -6.62 -23.04
C ILE A 148 13.08 -7.80 -23.90
N ASN A 149 14.37 -8.11 -23.89
CA ASN A 149 15.00 -9.17 -24.70
C ASN A 149 15.47 -10.38 -23.88
N SER A 150 15.05 -10.51 -22.62
CA SER A 150 15.37 -11.64 -21.73
C SER A 150 14.27 -12.68 -21.68
#